data_AF-A0AAV5AGF4-F1
#
_entry.id   AF-A0AAV5AGF4-F1
#
_cell.length_a   1.000
_cell.length_b   1.000
_cell.length_c   1.000
_cell.angle_alpha   90.00
_cell.angle_beta   90.00
_cell.angle_gamma   90.00
#
_symmetry.space_group_name_H-M   'P 1'
#
loop_
_entity.id
_entity.type
_entity.pdbx_description
1 polymer ?
#
loop_
_entity_poly.entity_id
_entity_poly.type
_entity_poly.pdbx_seq_one_letter_code
_entity_poly.pdbx_strand_id
1 'polypeptide(L)'
;MSAAQIMGQKHQYTINFFWDGHRRNPRFIFHDSPGFETGDETQLQQVQEFIRKRANSRRVDEQLHAIWFCLVTNASRPLLDLERKFFNEERPTHVPVIAIFTKFDDLISQIYDPELGWQENRRIAEQVLDTRFKNPLSDFKYPPNAFLTMEGEVFME
;
A
#
# COMPACT_ATOMS: atom_id res chain seq x y z
N MET A 1 10.25 47.45 -10.41
CA MET A 1 9.39 47.98 -9.32
C MET A 1 8.67 46.80 -8.68
N SER A 2 8.58 46.80 -7.36
CA SER A 2 8.54 45.66 -6.44
C SER A 2 7.16 45.09 -6.09
N ALA A 3 7.15 43.83 -5.62
CA ALA A 3 6.41 43.27 -4.46
C ALA A 3 6.29 41.74 -4.68
N ALA A 4 6.34 40.83 -3.72
CA ALA A 4 6.69 40.78 -2.30
C ALA A 4 6.80 39.28 -1.95
N GLN A 5 7.49 38.98 -0.87
CA GLN A 5 7.75 37.63 -0.34
C GLN A 5 6.50 36.74 -0.22
N ILE A 6 6.66 35.45 -0.52
CA ILE A 6 6.02 34.37 0.24
C ILE A 6 7.10 33.34 0.57
N MET A 7 7.74 33.52 1.73
CA MET A 7 8.36 32.43 2.49
C MET A 7 7.26 31.75 3.30
N GLY A 8 7.14 30.42 3.25
CA GLY A 8 6.30 29.68 4.19
C GLY A 8 5.88 28.29 3.73
N GLN A 9 6.65 27.28 4.17
CA GLN A 9 6.21 25.94 4.59
C GLN A 9 5.05 25.23 3.83
N LYS A 10 5.38 24.15 3.14
CA LYS A 10 5.20 22.76 3.62
C LYS A 10 5.50 21.81 2.46
N HIS A 11 6.37 20.84 2.71
CA HIS A 11 6.54 19.65 1.89
C HIS A 11 5.22 18.87 1.85
N GLN A 12 4.33 19.27 0.95
CA GLN A 12 3.24 18.46 0.48
C GLN A 12 3.71 17.94 -0.87
N TYR A 13 4.43 16.82 -0.87
CA TYR A 13 4.68 16.06 -2.10
C TYR A 13 3.32 15.49 -2.55
N THR A 14 2.48 16.34 -3.14
CA THR A 14 1.43 15.87 -4.03
C THR A 14 2.17 15.53 -5.31
N ILE A 15 2.70 14.30 -5.39
CA ILE A 15 3.09 13.75 -6.68
C ILE A 15 1.78 13.52 -7.41
N ASN A 16 1.33 14.54 -8.15
CA ASN A 16 0.40 14.34 -9.24
C ASN A 16 1.15 13.44 -10.23
N PHE A 17 0.90 12.13 -10.20
CA PHE A 17 1.29 11.28 -11.31
C PHE A 17 0.49 11.76 -12.52
N PHE A 18 1.11 12.66 -13.30
CA PHE A 18 0.71 12.92 -14.66
C PHE A 18 1.11 11.70 -15.48
N TRP A 19 0.25 10.68 -15.47
CA TRP A 19 0.33 9.57 -16.41
C TRP A 19 0.08 10.17 -17.81
N ASP A 20 1.10 10.18 -18.66
CA ASP A 20 0.92 10.48 -20.06
C ASP A 20 0.30 9.26 -20.75
N GLY A 21 -0.60 9.51 -21.70
CA GLY A 21 -1.07 8.44 -22.58
C GLY A 21 -2.38 7.78 -22.22
N HIS A 22 -3.40 8.52 -21.75
CA HIS A 22 -4.82 8.46 -22.20
C HIS A 22 -5.69 9.31 -21.26
N ARG A 23 -6.54 10.18 -21.83
CA ARG A 23 -7.55 11.08 -21.19
C ARG A 23 -7.55 11.11 -19.65
N ARG A 24 -6.98 12.18 -19.06
CA ARG A 24 -7.14 12.52 -17.63
C ARG A 24 -8.62 12.39 -17.26
N ASN A 25 -8.97 11.48 -16.36
CA ASN A 25 -10.23 11.55 -15.66
C ASN A 25 -9.98 12.41 -14.41
N PRO A 26 -10.32 13.71 -14.41
CA PRO A 26 -10.03 14.61 -13.29
C PRO A 26 -10.77 14.24 -12.00
N ARG A 27 -11.58 13.18 -12.03
CA ARG A 27 -12.31 12.64 -10.88
C ARG A 27 -11.51 11.61 -10.08
N PHE A 28 -10.32 11.21 -10.53
CA PHE A 28 -9.43 10.31 -9.80
C PHE A 28 -8.14 11.03 -9.42
N ILE A 29 -7.85 11.02 -8.12
CA ILE A 29 -6.65 11.61 -7.52
C ILE A 29 -5.92 10.49 -6.79
N PHE A 30 -4.67 10.25 -7.16
CA PHE A 30 -3.80 9.30 -6.48
C PHE A 30 -2.76 10.05 -5.64
N HIS A 31 -2.56 9.58 -4.43
CA HIS A 31 -1.52 10.06 -3.53
C HIS A 31 -0.56 8.90 -3.28
N ASP A 32 0.70 9.12 -3.59
CA ASP A 32 1.76 8.16 -3.32
C ASP A 32 2.59 8.63 -2.13
N SER A 33 2.89 7.70 -1.23
CA SER A 33 3.74 7.96 -0.08
C SER A 33 5.17 7.53 -0.39
N PRO A 34 6.20 8.27 0.05
CA PRO A 34 7.54 7.70 0.11
C PRO A 34 7.45 6.49 1.06
N GLY A 35 7.64 5.28 0.52
CA GLY A 35 7.52 4.05 1.30
C GLY A 35 8.39 4.13 2.56
N PHE A 36 7.90 3.60 3.68
CA PHE A 36 8.59 3.67 4.97
C PHE A 36 9.39 2.41 5.30
N GLU A 37 9.79 1.64 4.27
CA GLU A 37 10.53 0.38 4.43
C GLU A 37 11.91 0.55 5.08
N THR A 38 12.47 1.77 5.09
CA THR A 38 13.79 2.08 5.66
C THR A 38 13.78 2.31 7.17
N GLY A 39 12.65 2.17 7.86
CA GLY A 39 12.56 2.32 9.31
C GLY A 39 12.35 3.77 9.80
N ASP A 40 12.02 4.71 8.90
CA ASP A 40 11.78 6.10 9.29
C ASP A 40 10.35 6.29 9.82
N GLU A 41 10.22 6.34 11.15
CA GLU A 41 8.95 6.64 11.83
C GLU A 41 8.36 7.99 11.44
N THR A 42 9.19 8.95 11.01
CA THR A 42 8.73 10.27 10.56
C THR A 42 7.81 10.14 9.35
N GLN A 43 8.13 9.24 8.42
CA GLN A 43 7.32 8.99 7.24
C GLN A 43 5.97 8.35 7.61
N LEU A 44 5.97 7.38 8.54
CA LEU A 44 4.72 6.80 9.04
C LEU A 44 3.84 7.86 9.69
N GLN A 45 4.41 8.75 10.52
CA GLN A 45 3.68 9.85 11.14
C GLN A 45 3.10 10.83 10.11
N GLN A 46 3.85 11.16 9.05
CA GLN A 46 3.38 11.99 7.95
C GLN A 46 2.20 11.35 7.21
N VAL A 47 2.27 10.04 6.94
CA VAL A 47 1.18 9.28 6.32
C VAL A 47 -0.06 9.27 7.22
N GLN A 48 0.10 9.02 8.52
CA GLN A 48 -1.03 9.02 9.47
C GLN A 48 -1.68 10.41 9.58
N GLU A 49 -0.89 11.49 9.62
CA GLU A 49 -1.41 12.84 9.62
C GLU A 49 -2.15 13.19 8.32
N PHE A 50 -1.60 12.74 7.18
CA PHE A 50 -2.28 12.87 5.89
C PHE A 50 -3.64 12.16 5.89
N ILE A 51 -3.69 10.91 6.37
CA ILE A 51 -4.93 10.12 6.47
C ILE A 51 -5.94 10.86 7.37
N ARG A 52 -5.54 11.29 8.58
CA ARG A 52 -6.45 12.01 9.50
C ARG A 52 -7.00 13.29 8.88
N LYS A 53 -6.15 14.08 8.22
CA LYS A 53 -6.56 15.33 7.59
C LYS A 53 -7.54 15.09 6.42
N ARG A 54 -7.23 14.12 5.56
CA ARG A 54 -7.99 13.88 4.32
C ARG A 54 -9.25 13.06 4.55
N ALA A 55 -9.24 12.11 5.48
CA ALA A 55 -10.44 11.36 5.85
C ALA A 55 -11.55 12.28 6.38
N ASN A 56 -11.18 13.35 7.09
CA ASN A 56 -12.12 14.30 7.69
C ASN A 56 -12.42 15.52 6.80
N SER A 57 -11.94 15.56 5.55
CA SER A 57 -12.26 16.68 4.67
C SER A 57 -13.74 16.67 4.28
N ARG A 58 -14.36 17.87 4.30
CA ARG A 58 -15.74 18.07 3.84
C ARG A 58 -15.85 18.23 2.33
N ARG A 59 -14.73 18.47 1.65
CA ARG A 59 -14.71 18.62 0.20
C ARG A 59 -14.36 17.28 -0.43
N VAL A 60 -15.20 16.80 -1.33
CA VAL A 60 -15.04 15.49 -2.00
C VAL A 60 -13.73 15.39 -2.77
N ASP A 61 -13.29 16.47 -3.40
CA ASP A 61 -12.01 16.56 -4.13
C ASP A 61 -10.77 16.49 -3.22
N GLU A 62 -10.96 16.67 -1.92
CA GLU A 62 -9.92 16.60 -0.90
C GLU A 62 -10.08 15.41 0.05
N GLN A 63 -11.16 14.63 -0.09
CA GLN A 63 -11.46 13.52 0.79
C GLN A 63 -10.67 12.28 0.38
N LEU A 64 -10.12 11.58 1.37
CA LEU A 64 -9.52 10.27 1.12
C LEU A 64 -10.61 9.20 1.10
N HIS A 65 -10.73 8.48 -0.02
CA HIS A 65 -11.81 7.51 -0.24
C HIS A 65 -11.39 6.06 0.00
N ALA A 66 -10.11 5.75 -0.20
CA ALA A 66 -9.55 4.42 0.02
C ALA A 66 -8.03 4.53 0.18
N ILE A 67 -7.44 3.54 0.82
CA ILE A 67 -6.00 3.37 0.98
C ILE A 67 -5.61 2.04 0.35
N TRP A 68 -4.62 2.06 -0.53
CA TRP A 68 -3.95 0.86 -1.01
C TRP A 68 -2.65 0.71 -0.23
N PHE A 69 -2.56 -0.34 0.57
CA PHE A 69 -1.37 -0.64 1.37
C PHE A 69 -0.58 -1.75 0.68
N CYS A 70 0.47 -1.39 -0.04
CA CYS A 70 1.27 -2.32 -0.81
C CYS A 70 2.26 -3.07 0.10
N LEU A 71 2.20 -4.40 0.07
CA LEU A 71 3.09 -5.31 0.77
C LEU A 71 3.84 -6.13 -0.27
N VAL A 72 5.17 -6.13 -0.22
CA VAL A 72 5.97 -7.05 -1.03
C VAL A 72 5.91 -8.45 -0.43
N THR A 73 5.49 -9.43 -1.23
CA THR A 73 5.48 -10.83 -0.83
C THR A 73 6.88 -11.43 -0.97
N ASN A 74 7.49 -11.78 0.15
CA ASN A 74 8.78 -12.46 0.19
C ASN A 74 8.70 -13.54 1.27
N ALA A 75 9.08 -14.77 0.93
CA ALA A 75 8.91 -15.94 1.79
C ALA A 75 9.69 -15.81 3.12
N SER A 76 10.81 -15.08 3.11
CA SER A 76 11.69 -14.88 4.27
C SER A 76 11.44 -13.57 5.01
N ARG A 77 10.61 -12.66 4.48
CA ARG A 77 10.40 -11.34 5.07
C ARG A 77 9.24 -11.37 6.07
N PRO A 78 9.47 -11.13 7.38
CA PRO A 78 8.38 -10.94 8.32
C PRO A 78 7.68 -9.60 8.06
N LEU A 79 6.44 -9.45 8.55
CA LEU A 79 5.84 -8.12 8.68
C LEU A 79 6.75 -7.20 9.50
N LEU A 80 7.12 -6.07 8.92
CA LEU A 80 8.02 -5.07 9.48
C LEU A 80 7.34 -4.29 10.61
N ASP A 81 8.14 -3.76 11.53
CA ASP A 81 7.63 -3.03 12.69
C ASP A 81 6.75 -1.83 12.30
N LEU A 82 7.09 -1.12 11.23
CA LEU A 82 6.28 0.01 10.76
C LEU A 82 4.96 -0.41 10.11
N GLU A 83 4.93 -1.57 9.43
CA GLU A 83 3.69 -2.16 8.93
C GLU A 83 2.79 -2.52 10.12
N ARG A 84 3.35 -3.15 11.16
CA ARG A 84 2.64 -3.47 12.41
C ARG A 84 2.12 -2.21 13.10
N LYS A 85 2.92 -1.16 13.19
CA LYS A 85 2.50 0.13 13.77
C LYS A 85 1.34 0.72 12.98
N PHE A 86 1.40 0.73 11.66
CA PHE A 86 0.32 1.23 10.81
C PHE A 86 -1.03 0.55 11.11
N PHE A 87 -1.05 -0.77 11.28
CA PHE A 87 -2.28 -1.53 11.55
C PHE A 87 -2.74 -1.52 13.02
N ASN A 88 -1.92 -1.03 13.96
CA ASN A 88 -2.29 -0.91 15.38
C ASN A 88 -2.58 0.52 15.83
N GLU A 89 -2.04 1.52 15.13
CA GLU A 89 -2.27 2.93 15.42
C GLU A 89 -3.69 3.36 15.01
N GLU A 90 -4.27 4.24 15.83
CA GLU A 90 -5.61 4.75 15.60
C GLU A 90 -5.69 5.63 14.37
N ARG A 91 -6.67 5.31 13.52
CA ARG A 91 -6.99 6.04 12.29
C ARG A 91 -8.51 6.12 12.09
N PRO A 92 -9.00 7.07 11.29
CA PRO A 92 -10.40 7.10 10.90
C PRO A 92 -10.82 5.80 10.20
N THR A 93 -11.84 5.13 10.72
CA THR A 93 -12.26 3.79 10.26
C THR A 93 -13.16 3.81 9.02
N HIS A 94 -13.65 4.97 8.61
CA HIS A 94 -14.51 5.13 7.43
C HIS A 94 -13.74 5.15 6.11
N VAL A 95 -12.40 5.22 6.16
CA VAL A 95 -11.55 5.08 4.97
C VAL A 95 -11.08 3.63 4.87
N PRO A 96 -11.55 2.85 3.90
CA PRO A 96 -11.15 1.46 3.76
C PRO A 96 -9.67 1.32 3.39
N VAL A 97 -8.99 0.35 4.01
CA VAL A 97 -7.63 -0.06 3.67
C VAL A 97 -7.69 -1.39 2.93
N ILE A 98 -7.11 -1.44 1.74
CA ILE A 98 -6.96 -2.66 0.94
C ILE A 98 -5.49 -3.04 0.99
N ALA A 99 -5.17 -4.19 1.56
CA ALA A 99 -3.81 -4.73 1.55
C ALA A 99 -3.56 -5.38 0.18
N ILE A 100 -2.58 -4.84 -0.56
CA ILE A 100 -2.20 -5.31 -1.89
C ILE A 100 -0.88 -6.06 -1.78
N PHE A 101 -0.91 -7.36 -2.03
CA PHE A 101 0.25 -8.22 -2.10
C PHE A 101 0.86 -8.14 -3.48
N THR A 102 2.01 -7.49 -3.57
CA THR A 102 2.77 -7.27 -4.80
C THR A 102 3.88 -8.30 -4.93
N LYS A 103 4.26 -8.63 -6.17
CA LYS A 103 5.30 -9.60 -6.52
C LYS A 103 4.97 -11.03 -6.05
N PHE A 104 3.72 -11.44 -6.24
CA PHE A 104 3.30 -12.80 -5.86
C PHE A 104 3.98 -13.87 -6.71
N ASP A 105 4.29 -13.55 -7.97
CA ASP A 105 5.14 -14.32 -8.87
C ASP A 105 6.53 -14.59 -8.26
N ASP A 106 7.20 -13.57 -7.70
CA ASP A 106 8.47 -13.76 -6.99
C ASP A 106 8.33 -14.71 -5.78
N LEU A 107 7.18 -14.67 -5.07
CA LEU A 107 6.92 -15.60 -3.97
C LEU A 107 6.79 -17.03 -4.48
N ILE A 108 6.07 -17.26 -5.58
CA ILE A 108 5.95 -18.58 -6.22
C ILE A 108 7.36 -19.08 -6.60
N SER A 109 8.17 -18.25 -7.26
CA SER A 109 9.54 -18.62 -7.66
C SER A 109 10.44 -18.95 -6.47
N GLN A 110 10.30 -18.26 -5.34
CA GLN A 110 11.11 -18.51 -4.14
C GLN A 110 10.86 -19.88 -3.50
N ILE A 111 9.63 -20.39 -3.61
CA ILE A 111 9.22 -21.65 -2.97
C ILE A 111 8.94 -22.76 -3.97
N TYR A 112 9.30 -22.55 -5.23
CA TYR A 112 9.02 -23.45 -6.33
C TYR A 112 9.65 -24.82 -6.11
N ASP A 113 8.84 -25.87 -6.22
CA ASP A 113 9.26 -27.26 -6.23
C ASP A 113 9.12 -27.82 -7.66
N PRO A 114 10.22 -28.25 -8.32
CA PRO A 114 10.17 -28.81 -9.67
C PRO A 114 9.44 -30.16 -9.76
N GLU A 115 9.23 -30.85 -8.64
CA GLU A 115 8.45 -32.10 -8.59
C GLU A 115 6.93 -31.84 -8.62
N LEU A 116 6.51 -30.58 -8.45
CA LEU A 116 5.11 -30.18 -8.42
C LEU A 116 4.70 -29.43 -9.70
N GLY A 117 3.44 -29.60 -10.11
CA GLY A 117 2.84 -28.80 -11.17
C GLY A 117 2.65 -27.34 -10.75
N TRP A 118 2.57 -26.43 -11.73
CA TRP A 118 2.40 -24.98 -11.49
C TRP A 118 1.21 -24.64 -10.58
N GLN A 119 0.07 -25.31 -10.76
CA GLN A 119 -1.13 -25.06 -9.95
C GLN A 119 -0.90 -25.39 -8.47
N GLU A 120 -0.14 -26.46 -8.17
CA GLU A 120 0.16 -26.85 -6.80
C GLU A 120 1.20 -25.91 -6.17
N ASN A 121 2.25 -25.54 -6.92
CA ASN A 121 3.20 -24.51 -6.49
C ASN A 121 2.50 -23.18 -6.15
N ARG A 122 1.56 -22.75 -7.00
CA ARG A 122 0.76 -21.54 -6.77
C ARG A 122 -0.12 -21.67 -5.52
N ARG A 123 -0.77 -22.81 -5.30
CA ARG A 123 -1.59 -23.07 -4.11
C ARG A 123 -0.75 -23.05 -2.83
N ILE A 124 0.47 -23.61 -2.85
CA ILE A 124 1.40 -23.54 -1.72
C ILE A 124 1.78 -22.08 -1.46
N ALA A 125 2.04 -21.28 -2.49
CA ALA A 125 2.33 -19.85 -2.34
C ALA A 125 1.16 -19.07 -1.72
N GLU A 126 -0.08 -19.39 -2.09
CA GLU A 126 -1.27 -18.82 -1.46
C GLU A 126 -1.35 -19.19 0.03
N GLN A 127 -1.06 -20.43 0.40
CA GLN A 127 -1.03 -20.85 1.81
C GLN A 127 0.05 -20.13 2.61
N VAL A 128 1.23 -19.93 2.02
CA VAL A 128 2.31 -19.14 2.62
C VAL A 128 1.85 -17.68 2.80
N LEU A 129 1.22 -17.09 1.79
CA LEU A 129 0.69 -15.73 1.85
C LEU A 129 -0.36 -15.58 2.97
N ASP A 130 -1.29 -16.52 3.08
CA ASP A 130 -2.33 -16.52 4.10
C ASP A 130 -1.70 -16.61 5.50
N THR A 131 -0.80 -17.57 5.69
CA THR A 131 -0.19 -17.83 7.01
C THR A 131 0.74 -16.72 7.45
N ARG A 132 1.54 -16.16 6.54
CA ARG A 132 2.59 -15.18 6.85
C ARG A 132 2.11 -13.74 6.86
N PHE A 133 1.06 -13.44 6.09
CA PHE A 133 0.58 -12.07 5.91
C PHE A 133 -0.89 -11.91 6.26
N LYS A 134 -1.83 -12.59 5.57
CA LYS A 134 -3.26 -12.30 5.75
C LYS A 134 -3.76 -12.60 7.16
N ASN A 135 -3.37 -13.74 7.74
CA ASN A 135 -3.77 -14.11 9.09
C ASN A 135 -3.22 -13.11 10.12
N PRO A 136 -1.89 -12.84 10.18
CA PRO A 136 -1.37 -11.80 11.08
C PRO A 136 -1.98 -10.41 10.88
N LEU A 137 -2.26 -10.01 9.63
CA LEU A 137 -2.87 -8.71 9.33
C LEU A 137 -4.31 -8.60 9.85
N SER A 138 -5.04 -9.72 9.86
CA SER A 138 -6.42 -9.80 10.33
C SER A 138 -6.52 -9.68 11.85
N ASP A 139 -5.45 -10.04 12.57
CA ASP A 139 -5.40 -10.01 14.04
C ASP A 139 -5.03 -8.64 14.63
N PHE A 140 -4.67 -7.66 13.80
CA PHE A 140 -4.36 -6.31 14.28
C PHE A 140 -5.61 -5.54 14.72
N LYS A 141 -5.39 -4.50 15.54
CA LYS A 141 -6.48 -3.64 16.05
C LYS A 141 -7.32 -3.00 14.94
N TYR A 142 -6.69 -2.65 13.82
CA TYR A 142 -7.35 -2.05 12.66
C TYR A 142 -6.96 -2.81 11.40
N PRO A 143 -7.56 -3.99 11.13
CA PRO A 143 -7.16 -4.84 10.01
C PRO A 143 -7.50 -4.21 8.65
N PRO A 144 -6.92 -4.71 7.54
CA PRO A 144 -7.38 -4.38 6.20
C PRO A 144 -8.86 -4.76 6.02
N ASN A 145 -9.58 -3.96 5.23
CA ASN A 145 -10.96 -4.22 4.82
C ASN A 145 -11.04 -5.27 3.71
N ALA A 146 -9.97 -5.42 2.92
CA ALA A 146 -9.86 -6.42 1.88
C ALA A 146 -8.38 -6.76 1.61
N PHE A 147 -8.19 -7.92 0.99
CA PHE A 147 -6.90 -8.41 0.52
C PHE A 147 -6.95 -8.56 -1.00
N LEU A 148 -5.94 -8.07 -1.70
CA LEU A 148 -5.76 -8.22 -3.14
C LEU A 148 -4.38 -8.80 -3.40
N THR A 149 -4.29 -9.79 -4.30
CA THR A 149 -3.01 -10.36 -4.73
C THR A 149 -2.75 -9.96 -6.16
N MET A 150 -1.58 -9.38 -6.44
CA MET A 150 -1.14 -9.03 -7.78
C MET A 150 -0.09 -10.03 -8.25
N GLU A 151 -0.43 -10.71 -9.34
CA GLU A 151 0.44 -11.62 -10.07
C GLU A 151 0.78 -10.94 -11.40
N GLY A 152 2.06 -10.93 -11.79
CA GLY A 152 2.45 -10.49 -13.13
C GLY A 152 1.87 -11.43 -14.20
N GLU A 153 1.63 -10.93 -15.41
CA GLU A 153 1.28 -11.82 -16.52
C GLU A 153 2.48 -12.72 -16.84
N VAL A 154 2.38 -14.00 -16.49
CA VAL A 154 3.37 -15.01 -16.86
C VAL A 154 3.12 -15.38 -18.32
N PHE A 155 3.86 -14.77 -19.25
CA PHE A 155 3.94 -15.26 -20.61
C PHE A 155 4.69 -16.59 -20.59
N MET A 156 3.96 -17.71 -20.62
CA MET A 156 4.52 -19.01 -20.91
C MET A 156 4.81 -19.06 -22.42
N GLU A 157 6.09 -18.95 -22.80
CA GLU A 157 6.58 -19.35 -24.14
C GLU A 157 6.82 -20.87 -24.21
#